data_AF-A0A3L0W8Y7-F1
#
_entry.id   AF-A0A3L0W8Y7-F1
#
_cell.length_a   1.000
_cell.length_b   1.000
_cell.length_c   1.000
_cell.angle_alpha   90.00
_cell.angle_beta   90.00
_cell.angle_gamma   90.00
#
_symmetry.space_group_name_H-M   'P 1'
#
loop_
_entity.id
_entity.type
_entity.pdbx_description
1 polymer ?
#
loop_
_entity_poly.entity_id
_entity_poly.type
_entity_poly.pdbx_seq_one_letter_code
_entity_poly.pdbx_strand_id
1 'polypeptide(L)'
;MPTHASSLPRRQVLGFSAALILPLLLLACLPWQPFMSNALQSGWLWWPYALTRMVDVPGIAISIAALLLLTRHKLTLSLPAMLALVCALFAMLAGDWAIKSIIKHLTQEPRPYLLWLEGQSLIPAIQQFYSGSVEIRSEQVHAASLLLALPEWLTDHWQAEVNYAFPSGHSIAAMSLAQFFGLIWLARAPSGVWLLPLWALGIGLSRMLIGMHWPLDVLASALLGSLTALFAARWWLRRY
;
A
#
# COMPACT_ATOMS: atom_id res chain seq x y z
N MET A 1 -10.70 -29.47 24.14
CA MET A 1 -9.76 -29.81 23.06
C MET A 1 -10.49 -30.75 22.11
N PRO A 2 -10.53 -30.43 20.81
CA PRO A 2 -9.37 -30.57 19.92
C PRO A 2 -8.90 -29.23 19.36
N THR A 3 -7.58 -29.02 19.42
CA THR A 3 -6.87 -28.00 18.64
C THR A 3 -6.80 -28.47 17.20
N HIS A 4 -7.84 -28.19 16.40
CA HIS A 4 -7.69 -28.28 14.95
C HIS A 4 -6.75 -27.15 14.55
N ALA A 5 -5.46 -27.48 14.39
CA ALA A 5 -4.57 -26.69 13.57
C ALA A 5 -5.19 -26.67 12.17
N SER A 6 -5.98 -25.63 11.86
CA SER A 6 -6.57 -25.41 10.55
C SER A 6 -5.44 -24.98 9.62
N SER A 7 -4.58 -25.93 9.26
CA SER A 7 -3.52 -25.68 8.30
C SER A 7 -4.17 -25.46 6.94
N LEU A 8 -4.16 -24.23 6.47
CA LEU A 8 -4.62 -23.90 5.12
C LEU A 8 -3.85 -24.74 4.11
N PRO A 9 -4.52 -25.47 3.21
CA PRO A 9 -3.89 -26.17 2.11
C PRO A 9 -2.99 -25.20 1.32
N ARG A 10 -1.80 -25.68 0.90
CA ARG A 10 -0.85 -24.85 0.13
C ARG A 10 -1.51 -24.18 -1.07
N ARG A 11 -2.42 -24.89 -1.75
CA ARG A 11 -3.19 -24.38 -2.90
C ARG A 11 -4.05 -23.17 -2.55
N GLN A 12 -4.68 -23.14 -1.38
CA GLN A 12 -5.51 -22.00 -0.95
C GLN A 12 -4.65 -20.78 -0.60
N VAL A 13 -3.53 -21.00 0.09
CA VAL A 13 -2.56 -19.92 0.37
C VAL A 13 -2.03 -19.32 -0.92
N LEU A 14 -1.57 -20.16 -1.85
CA LEU A 14 -1.07 -19.72 -3.15
C LEU A 14 -2.15 -19.01 -3.97
N GLY A 15 -3.38 -19.52 -3.98
CA GLY A 15 -4.49 -18.88 -4.67
C GLY A 15 -4.82 -17.49 -4.13
N PHE A 16 -4.82 -17.33 -2.80
CA PHE A 16 -5.07 -16.02 -2.18
C PHE A 16 -3.93 -15.03 -2.46
N SER A 17 -2.67 -15.45 -2.31
CA SER A 17 -1.51 -14.61 -2.65
C SER A 17 -1.48 -14.27 -4.14
N ALA A 18 -1.83 -15.20 -5.01
CA ALA A 18 -1.92 -14.93 -6.45
C ALA A 18 -2.99 -13.87 -6.76
N ALA A 19 -4.11 -13.83 -6.03
CA ALA A 19 -5.12 -12.79 -6.22
C ALA A 19 -4.61 -11.38 -5.88
N LEU A 20 -3.64 -11.25 -4.95
CA LEU A 20 -2.98 -9.97 -4.65
C LEU A 20 -1.88 -9.62 -5.66
N ILE A 21 -1.14 -10.62 -6.15
CA ILE A 21 0.09 -10.40 -6.91
C ILE A 21 -0.14 -10.41 -8.42
N LEU A 22 -0.92 -11.36 -8.95
CA LEU A 22 -1.05 -11.58 -10.39
C LEU A 22 -1.64 -10.36 -11.13
N PRO A 23 -2.68 -9.67 -10.62
CA PRO A 23 -3.20 -8.47 -11.29
C PRO A 23 -2.13 -7.37 -11.40
N LEU A 24 -1.29 -7.20 -10.38
CA LEU A 24 -0.20 -6.22 -10.38
C LEU A 24 0.93 -6.64 -11.31
N LEU A 25 1.24 -7.94 -11.36
CA LEU A 25 2.24 -8.48 -12.29
C LEU A 25 1.81 -8.23 -13.74
N LEU A 26 0.55 -8.53 -14.06
CA LEU A 26 -0.01 -8.26 -15.38
C LEU A 26 0.07 -6.75 -15.69
N LEU A 27 -0.34 -5.90 -14.74
CA LEU A 27 -0.27 -4.45 -14.92
C LEU A 27 1.17 -3.96 -15.14
N ALA A 28 2.15 -4.51 -14.42
CA ALA A 28 3.56 -4.15 -14.57
C ALA A 28 4.19 -4.64 -15.89
N CYS A 29 3.63 -5.68 -16.50
CA CYS A 29 4.05 -6.16 -17.81
C CYS A 29 3.36 -5.41 -18.97
N LEU A 30 2.30 -4.65 -18.71
CA LEU A 30 1.66 -3.83 -19.73
C LEU A 30 2.47 -2.55 -19.98
N PRO A 31 2.55 -2.07 -21.24
CA PRO A 31 3.18 -0.79 -21.54
C PRO A 31 2.36 0.42 -21.05
N TRP A 32 1.15 0.19 -20.54
CA TRP A 32 0.25 1.23 -20.09
C TRP A 32 0.68 1.79 -18.73
N GLN A 33 0.85 3.11 -18.66
CA GLN A 33 1.11 3.83 -17.43
C GLN A 33 -0.21 4.40 -16.87
N PRO A 34 -0.67 3.97 -15.67
CA PRO A 34 -1.97 4.39 -15.16
C PRO A 34 -2.07 5.86 -14.75
N PHE A 35 -0.98 6.63 -14.80
CA PHE A 35 -0.97 8.01 -14.32
C PHE A 35 -1.90 8.90 -15.16
N MET A 36 -2.90 9.50 -14.51
CA MET A 36 -3.95 10.28 -15.15
C MET A 36 -3.61 11.77 -15.26
N SER A 37 -2.48 12.09 -15.91
CA SER A 37 -1.98 13.46 -16.09
C SER A 37 -3.00 14.41 -16.76
N ASN A 38 -3.81 13.90 -17.69
CA ASN A 38 -4.84 14.69 -18.39
C ASN A 38 -6.08 14.98 -17.54
N ALA A 39 -6.23 14.35 -16.37
CA ALA A 39 -7.41 14.46 -15.53
C ALA A 39 -7.13 15.09 -14.17
N LEU A 40 -5.94 15.67 -13.94
CA LEU A 40 -5.50 16.16 -12.62
C LEU A 40 -6.44 17.19 -11.98
N GLN A 41 -7.14 17.98 -12.80
CA GLN A 41 -8.14 18.96 -12.33
C GLN A 41 -9.55 18.36 -12.17
N SER A 42 -9.75 17.12 -12.59
CA SER A 42 -11.06 16.47 -12.55
C SER A 42 -11.40 16.01 -11.13
N GLY A 43 -12.57 16.42 -10.63
CA GLY A 43 -13.00 16.09 -9.27
C GLY A 43 -13.11 14.59 -8.96
N TRP A 44 -13.26 13.73 -9.98
CA TRP A 44 -13.34 12.27 -9.78
C TRP A 44 -12.03 11.66 -9.26
N LEU A 45 -10.86 12.30 -9.50
CA LEU A 45 -9.57 11.82 -8.97
C LEU A 45 -9.50 11.88 -7.43
N TRP A 46 -10.42 12.61 -6.80
CA TRP A 46 -10.56 12.58 -5.36
C TRP A 46 -10.89 11.18 -4.83
N TRP A 47 -11.62 10.35 -5.58
CA TRP A 47 -11.99 8.99 -5.13
C TRP A 47 -10.78 8.05 -4.97
N PRO A 48 -9.87 7.93 -5.97
CA PRO A 48 -8.58 7.27 -5.77
C PRO A 48 -7.79 7.82 -4.58
N TYR A 49 -7.74 9.15 -4.43
CA TYR A 49 -7.05 9.76 -3.30
C TYR A 49 -7.68 9.39 -1.94
N ALA A 50 -9.01 9.45 -1.82
CA ALA A 50 -9.73 9.03 -0.63
C ALA A 50 -9.47 7.56 -0.28
N LEU A 51 -9.33 6.70 -1.28
CA LEU A 51 -8.97 5.29 -1.09
C LEU A 51 -7.53 5.14 -0.55
N THR A 52 -6.57 5.91 -1.08
CA THR A 52 -5.22 6.00 -0.51
C THR A 52 -5.26 6.39 0.96
N ARG A 53 -6.09 7.38 1.33
CA ARG A 53 -6.18 7.88 2.70
C ARG A 53 -6.55 6.83 3.74
N MET A 54 -7.15 5.71 3.34
CA MET A 54 -7.44 4.57 4.22
C MET A 54 -6.20 3.89 4.81
N VAL A 55 -5.01 4.17 4.27
CA VAL A 55 -3.72 3.61 4.76
C VAL A 55 -2.69 4.70 5.08
N ASP A 56 -3.08 5.97 5.06
CA ASP A 56 -2.27 7.08 5.60
C ASP A 56 -2.22 7.02 7.13
N VAL A 57 -1.38 7.82 7.78
CA VAL A 57 -1.14 7.80 9.25
C VAL A 57 -2.43 7.81 10.11
N PRO A 58 -3.50 8.58 9.82
CA PRO A 58 -4.77 8.41 10.54
C PRO A 58 -5.62 7.23 10.02
N GLY A 59 -5.61 6.98 8.71
CA GLY A 59 -6.46 5.97 8.08
C GLY A 59 -6.05 4.54 8.40
N ILE A 60 -4.75 4.26 8.48
CA ILE A 60 -4.23 2.92 8.78
C ILE A 60 -4.67 2.46 10.17
N ALA A 61 -4.70 3.37 11.15
CA ALA A 61 -5.18 3.06 12.50
C ALA A 61 -6.66 2.65 12.49
N ILE A 62 -7.49 3.37 11.72
CA ILE A 62 -8.92 3.06 11.55
C ILE A 62 -9.11 1.72 10.83
N SER A 63 -8.38 1.50 9.73
CA SER A 63 -8.40 0.25 8.96
C SER A 63 -7.99 -0.94 9.83
N ILE A 64 -6.91 -0.81 10.61
CA ILE A 64 -6.45 -1.85 11.55
C ILE A 64 -7.51 -2.12 12.61
N ALA A 65 -8.04 -1.07 13.25
CA ALA A 65 -9.06 -1.22 14.28
C ALA A 65 -10.31 -1.93 13.74
N ALA A 66 -10.78 -1.54 12.55
CA ALA A 66 -11.90 -2.19 11.88
C ALA A 66 -11.62 -3.67 11.58
N LEU A 67 -10.45 -3.99 11.00
CA LEU A 67 -10.07 -5.37 10.70
C LEU A 67 -9.93 -6.23 11.96
N LEU A 68 -9.36 -5.69 13.05
CA LEU A 68 -9.26 -6.38 14.33
C LEU A 68 -10.64 -6.64 14.95
N LEU A 69 -11.54 -5.64 14.94
CA LEU A 69 -12.90 -5.78 15.45
C LEU A 69 -13.70 -6.81 14.64
N LEU A 70 -13.64 -6.74 13.30
CA LEU A 70 -14.27 -7.70 12.40
C LEU A 70 -13.72 -9.11 12.61
N THR A 71 -12.41 -9.25 12.78
CA THR A 71 -11.77 -10.55 13.02
C THR A 71 -12.22 -11.12 14.37
N ARG A 72 -12.21 -10.30 15.43
CA ARG A 72 -12.69 -10.72 16.75
C ARG A 72 -14.14 -11.18 16.70
N HIS A 73 -14.99 -10.44 15.99
CA HIS A 73 -16.40 -10.77 15.82
C HIS A 73 -16.60 -12.07 15.02
N LYS A 74 -15.96 -12.19 13.84
CA LYS A 74 -16.09 -13.36 12.95
C LYS A 74 -15.56 -14.66 13.58
N LEU A 75 -14.47 -14.59 14.34
CA LEU A 75 -13.78 -15.77 14.87
C LEU A 75 -14.06 -16.01 16.36
N THR A 76 -14.81 -15.12 17.02
CA THR A 76 -15.11 -15.18 18.47
C THR A 76 -13.85 -15.42 19.31
N LEU A 77 -12.78 -14.67 19.01
CA LEU A 77 -11.46 -14.90 19.60
C LEU A 77 -11.43 -14.65 21.11
N SER A 78 -10.74 -15.53 21.83
CA SER A 78 -10.39 -15.31 23.23
C SER A 78 -9.39 -14.15 23.36
N LEU A 79 -9.32 -13.54 24.55
CA LEU A 79 -8.40 -12.43 24.81
C LEU A 79 -6.92 -12.79 24.51
N PRO A 80 -6.39 -13.96 24.91
CA PRO A 80 -5.01 -14.33 24.57
C PRO A 80 -4.78 -14.46 23.05
N ALA A 81 -5.71 -15.05 22.31
CA ALA A 81 -5.62 -15.16 20.86
C ALA A 81 -5.66 -13.79 20.18
N MET A 82 -6.49 -12.88 20.71
CA MET A 82 -6.58 -11.50 20.24
C MET A 82 -5.29 -10.71 20.51
N LEU A 83 -4.71 -10.82 21.70
CA LEU A 83 -3.43 -10.18 22.03
C LEU A 83 -2.30 -10.72 21.14
N ALA A 84 -2.23 -12.03 20.94
CA ALA A 84 -1.26 -12.63 20.04
C ALA A 84 -1.42 -12.15 18.58
N LEU A 85 -2.67 -11.94 18.13
CA LEU A 85 -2.96 -11.39 16.81
C LEU A 85 -2.43 -9.96 16.67
N VAL A 86 -2.68 -9.11 17.66
CA VAL A 86 -2.20 -7.72 17.70
C VAL A 86 -0.67 -7.68 17.73
N CYS A 87 -0.03 -8.50 18.55
CA CYS A 87 1.44 -8.58 18.61
C CYS A 87 2.04 -9.04 17.28
N ALA A 88 1.45 -10.06 16.63
CA ALA A 88 1.91 -10.52 15.33
C ALA A 88 1.74 -9.45 14.25
N LEU A 89 0.62 -8.74 14.25
CA LEU A 89 0.35 -7.62 13.35
C LEU A 89 1.36 -6.49 13.55
N PHE A 90 1.61 -6.09 14.80
CA PHE A 90 2.58 -5.04 15.12
C PHE A 90 3.99 -5.43 14.69
N ALA A 91 4.43 -6.64 15.02
CA ALA A 91 5.75 -7.13 14.62
C ALA A 91 5.92 -7.16 13.09
N MET A 92 4.89 -7.57 12.37
CA MET A 92 4.86 -7.54 10.90
C MET A 92 4.99 -6.12 10.35
N LEU A 93 4.16 -5.18 10.81
CA LEU A 93 4.18 -3.79 10.33
C LEU A 93 5.49 -3.06 10.69
N ALA A 94 6.05 -3.33 11.87
CA ALA A 94 7.36 -2.80 12.26
C ALA A 94 8.47 -3.37 11.37
N GLY A 95 8.41 -4.65 11.03
CA GLY A 95 9.31 -5.29 10.07
C GLY A 95 9.20 -4.67 8.68
N ASP A 96 7.98 -4.49 8.17
CA ASP A 96 7.70 -3.84 6.89
C ASP A 96 8.27 -2.41 6.85
N TRP A 97 8.08 -1.64 7.92
CA TRP A 97 8.62 -0.29 8.05
C TRP A 97 10.16 -0.27 8.04
N ALA A 98 10.79 -1.21 8.76
CA ALA A 98 12.24 -1.34 8.80
C ALA A 98 12.82 -1.69 7.42
N ILE A 99 12.25 -2.70 6.75
CA ILE A 99 12.69 -3.13 5.41
C ILE A 99 12.49 -1.97 4.41
N LYS A 100 11.33 -1.32 4.42
CA LYS A 100 11.05 -0.14 3.57
C LYS A 100 12.10 0.95 3.80
N SER A 101 12.42 1.26 5.05
CA SER A 101 13.35 2.34 5.38
C SER A 101 14.75 2.04 4.86
N ILE A 102 15.22 0.80 5.00
CA ILE A 102 16.51 0.35 4.44
C ILE A 102 16.51 0.46 2.92
N ILE A 103 15.50 -0.10 2.23
CA ILE A 103 15.42 -0.06 0.77
C ILE A 103 15.42 1.38 0.27
N LYS A 104 14.68 2.27 0.93
CA LYS A 104 14.55 3.67 0.51
C LYS A 104 15.87 4.45 0.58
N HIS A 105 16.83 4.00 1.37
CA HIS A 105 18.19 4.56 1.36
C HIS A 105 19.05 4.05 0.18
N LEU A 106 18.65 2.96 -0.45
CA LEU A 106 19.40 2.30 -1.53
C LEU A 106 18.82 2.62 -2.93
N THR A 107 17.59 3.13 -3.01
CA THR A 107 16.87 3.34 -4.27
C THR A 107 16.62 4.81 -4.56
N GLN A 108 16.98 5.23 -5.78
CA GLN A 108 16.86 6.61 -6.26
C GLN A 108 15.91 6.71 -7.46
N GLU A 109 14.70 6.16 -7.32
CA GLU A 109 13.71 6.17 -8.40
C GLU A 109 12.76 7.38 -8.30
N PRO A 110 12.69 8.23 -9.34
CA PRO A 110 11.79 9.38 -9.37
C PRO A 110 10.33 8.95 -9.50
N ARG A 111 9.42 9.77 -8.96
CA ARG A 111 7.98 9.52 -9.08
C ARG A 111 7.46 9.88 -10.47
N PRO A 112 6.43 9.19 -10.99
CA PRO A 112 5.82 9.52 -12.28
C PRO A 112 5.39 10.99 -12.41
N TYR A 113 4.76 11.56 -11.37
CA TYR A 113 4.31 12.96 -11.44
C TYR A 113 5.49 13.94 -11.54
N LEU A 114 6.63 13.64 -10.91
CA LEU A 114 7.82 14.51 -10.96
C LEU A 114 8.45 14.52 -12.35
N LEU A 115 8.59 13.36 -13.00
CA LEU A 115 9.05 13.31 -14.40
C LEU A 115 8.10 14.05 -15.33
N TRP A 116 6.79 13.95 -15.08
CA TRP A 116 5.81 14.69 -15.86
C TRP A 116 5.95 16.21 -15.65
N LEU A 117 6.12 16.69 -14.42
CA LEU A 117 6.37 18.11 -14.12
C LEU A 117 7.67 18.62 -14.78
N GLU A 118 8.74 17.83 -14.75
CA GLU A 118 9.99 18.13 -15.47
C GLU A 118 9.73 18.25 -16.98
N GLY A 119 8.98 17.31 -17.56
CA GLY A 119 8.61 17.34 -18.98
C GLY A 119 7.77 18.55 -19.37
N GLN A 120 7.03 19.14 -18.43
CA GLN A 120 6.31 20.41 -18.62
C GLN A 120 7.17 21.66 -18.33
N SER A 121 8.45 21.49 -18.00
CA SER A 121 9.35 22.57 -17.56
C SER A 121 8.85 23.35 -16.34
N LEU A 122 8.05 22.69 -15.47
CA LEU A 122 7.50 23.30 -14.26
C LEU A 122 8.42 23.16 -13.04
N ILE A 123 9.35 22.20 -13.09
CA ILE A 123 10.41 22.01 -12.09
C ILE A 123 11.76 21.88 -12.80
N PRO A 124 12.89 22.07 -12.10
CA PRO A 124 14.22 21.83 -12.65
C PRO A 124 14.42 20.37 -13.08
N ALA A 125 15.50 20.12 -13.82
CA ALA A 125 15.89 18.76 -14.20
C ALA A 125 15.94 17.84 -12.96
N ILE A 126 15.50 16.59 -13.08
CA ILE A 126 15.26 15.71 -11.93
C ILE A 126 16.50 15.49 -11.06
N GLN A 127 17.68 15.45 -11.67
CA GLN A 127 18.94 15.37 -10.92
C GLN A 127 19.18 16.61 -10.04
N GLN A 128 18.87 17.80 -10.55
CA GLN A 128 18.96 19.06 -9.80
C GLN A 128 17.83 19.20 -8.78
N PHE A 129 16.62 18.72 -9.11
CA PHE A 129 15.51 18.65 -8.16
C PHE A 129 15.92 17.84 -6.92
N TYR A 130 16.47 16.64 -7.11
CA TYR A 130 16.89 15.77 -6.00
C TYR A 130 18.16 16.21 -5.26
N SER A 131 18.95 17.15 -5.80
CA SER A 131 20.07 17.73 -5.05
C SER A 131 19.63 18.78 -4.03
N GLY A 132 18.41 19.29 -4.14
CA GLY A 132 17.79 20.19 -3.17
C GLY A 132 17.34 19.48 -1.89
N SER A 133 17.18 20.25 -0.80
CA SER A 133 16.61 19.73 0.44
C SER A 133 15.14 19.30 0.25
N VAL A 134 14.57 18.57 1.22
CA VAL A 134 13.15 18.16 1.15
C VAL A 134 12.25 19.39 1.07
N GLU A 135 12.60 20.45 1.79
CA GLU A 135 11.86 21.71 1.89
C GLU A 135 11.82 22.42 0.52
N ILE A 136 12.99 22.59 -0.11
CA ILE A 136 13.08 23.22 -1.44
C ILE A 136 12.29 22.43 -2.48
N ARG A 137 12.40 21.10 -2.45
CA ARG A 137 11.63 20.23 -3.35
C ARG A 137 10.12 20.36 -3.13
N SER A 138 9.70 20.44 -1.87
CA SER A 138 8.30 20.64 -1.49
C SER A 138 7.76 21.97 -2.02
N GLU A 139 8.51 23.06 -1.84
CA GLU A 139 8.16 24.39 -2.36
C GLU A 139 8.07 24.42 -3.88
N GLN A 140 9.01 23.79 -4.59
CA GLN A 140 8.99 23.69 -6.06
C GLN A 140 7.75 22.96 -6.56
N VAL A 141 7.39 21.83 -5.93
CA VAL A 141 6.19 21.07 -6.28
C VAL A 141 4.92 21.86 -5.94
N HIS A 142 4.90 22.57 -4.82
CA HIS A 142 3.80 23.45 -4.45
C HIS A 142 3.59 24.54 -5.50
N ALA A 143 4.65 25.27 -5.87
CA ALA A 143 4.59 26.33 -6.88
C ALA A 143 4.11 25.80 -8.24
N ALA A 144 4.62 24.65 -8.70
CA ALA A 144 4.18 23.99 -9.93
C ALA A 144 2.69 23.61 -9.87
N SER A 145 2.21 23.13 -8.72
CA SER A 145 0.81 22.76 -8.53
C SER A 145 -0.14 23.95 -8.60
N LEU A 146 0.29 25.12 -8.08
CA LEU A 146 -0.46 26.37 -8.21
C LEU A 146 -0.55 26.85 -9.67
N LEU A 147 0.55 26.78 -10.42
CA LEU A 147 0.57 27.14 -11.86
C LEU A 147 -0.38 26.27 -12.69
N LEU A 148 -0.52 25.00 -12.30
CA LEU A 148 -1.43 24.03 -12.92
C LEU A 148 -2.88 24.14 -12.43
N ALA A 149 -3.17 25.05 -11.49
CA ALA A 149 -4.47 25.17 -10.83
C ALA A 149 -4.99 23.82 -10.30
N LEU A 150 -4.11 23.02 -9.68
CA LEU A 150 -4.49 21.74 -9.08
C LEU A 150 -5.37 21.95 -7.84
N PRO A 151 -6.30 21.03 -7.55
CA PRO A 151 -7.08 21.12 -6.34
C PRO A 151 -6.19 21.01 -5.09
N GLU A 152 -6.55 21.73 -4.03
CA GLU A 152 -5.76 21.86 -2.79
C GLU A 152 -5.32 20.50 -2.23
N TRP A 153 -6.24 19.52 -2.16
CA TRP A 153 -5.94 18.18 -1.65
C TRP A 153 -4.84 17.45 -2.44
N LEU A 154 -4.72 17.69 -3.76
CA LEU A 154 -3.70 17.07 -4.59
C LEU A 154 -2.36 17.79 -4.44
N THR A 155 -2.40 19.12 -4.40
CA THR A 155 -1.25 19.98 -4.09
C THR A 155 -0.63 19.58 -2.75
N ASP A 156 -1.46 19.44 -1.72
CA ASP A 156 -1.04 19.03 -0.38
C ASP A 156 -0.43 17.64 -0.36
N HIS A 157 -1.00 16.72 -1.14
CA HIS A 157 -0.47 15.37 -1.23
C HIS A 157 0.88 15.31 -1.94
N TRP A 158 1.02 16.01 -3.08
CA TRP A 158 2.26 16.02 -3.86
C TRP A 158 3.40 16.74 -3.12
N GLN A 159 3.14 17.90 -2.50
CA GLN A 159 4.16 18.63 -1.74
C GLN A 159 4.70 17.83 -0.53
N ALA A 160 3.87 16.98 0.08
CA ALA A 160 4.28 16.13 1.19
C ALA A 160 5.12 14.91 0.76
N GLU A 161 5.04 14.52 -0.52
CA GLU A 161 5.57 13.26 -1.03
C GLU A 161 6.60 13.48 -2.16
N VAL A 162 7.62 14.28 -1.87
CA VAL A 162 8.71 14.65 -2.81
C VAL A 162 9.94 13.71 -2.78
N ASN A 163 9.96 12.77 -1.83
CA ASN A 163 11.01 11.75 -1.75
C ASN A 163 10.87 10.69 -2.85
N TYR A 164 11.92 9.90 -3.08
CA TYR A 164 11.92 8.82 -4.06
C TYR A 164 10.72 7.87 -3.91
N ALA A 165 10.29 7.33 -5.06
CA ALA A 165 9.08 6.54 -5.21
C ALA A 165 9.19 5.18 -4.54
N PHE A 166 10.34 4.52 -4.65
CA PHE A 166 10.49 3.13 -4.26
C PHE A 166 10.90 2.95 -2.78
N PRO A 167 10.36 1.94 -2.06
CA PRO A 167 9.12 1.20 -2.33
C PRO A 167 7.89 1.96 -1.77
N SER A 168 6.69 1.54 -2.17
CA SER A 168 5.45 2.20 -1.76
C SER A 168 4.98 1.76 -0.38
N GLY A 169 5.05 2.66 0.61
CA GLY A 169 4.58 2.37 1.98
C GLY A 169 3.09 2.05 2.07
N HIS A 170 2.25 2.81 1.38
CA HIS A 170 0.80 2.59 1.34
C HIS A 170 0.45 1.22 0.74
N SER A 171 1.14 0.84 -0.34
CA SER A 171 0.94 -0.48 -0.96
C SER A 171 1.46 -1.61 -0.07
N ILE A 172 2.63 -1.47 0.57
CA ILE A 172 3.11 -2.47 1.54
C ILE A 172 2.05 -2.67 2.63
N ALA A 173 1.61 -1.59 3.28
CA ALA A 173 0.63 -1.68 4.36
C ALA A 173 -0.68 -2.35 3.92
N ALA A 174 -1.26 -1.92 2.79
CA ALA A 174 -2.50 -2.48 2.27
C ALA A 174 -2.37 -3.98 1.94
N MET A 175 -1.27 -4.37 1.28
CA MET A 175 -1.01 -5.76 0.87
C MET A 175 -0.71 -6.65 2.07
N SER A 176 0.09 -6.19 3.03
CA SER A 176 0.36 -6.91 4.27
C SER A 176 -0.91 -7.13 5.09
N LEU A 177 -1.75 -6.10 5.25
CA LEU A 177 -3.02 -6.23 5.96
C LEU A 177 -3.97 -7.20 5.25
N ALA A 178 -4.15 -7.06 3.94
CA ALA A 178 -5.01 -7.94 3.16
C ALA A 178 -4.55 -9.39 3.19
N GLN A 179 -3.24 -9.65 3.06
CA GLN A 179 -2.66 -10.99 3.17
C GLN A 179 -2.80 -11.56 4.59
N PHE A 180 -2.47 -10.78 5.62
CA PHE A 180 -2.48 -11.24 7.02
C PHE A 180 -3.88 -11.64 7.48
N PHE A 181 -4.84 -10.71 7.38
CA PHE A 181 -6.23 -10.97 7.75
C PHE A 181 -6.90 -11.93 6.77
N GLY A 182 -6.57 -11.85 5.48
CA GLY A 182 -7.14 -12.70 4.44
C GLY A 182 -6.84 -14.17 4.66
N LEU A 183 -5.59 -14.53 4.98
CA LEU A 183 -5.27 -15.92 5.32
C LEU A 183 -5.98 -16.39 6.60
N ILE A 184 -6.07 -15.54 7.62
CA ILE A 184 -6.75 -15.89 8.87
C ILE A 184 -8.25 -16.13 8.64
N TRP A 185 -8.89 -15.27 7.86
CA TRP A 185 -10.30 -15.39 7.51
C TRP A 185 -10.55 -16.55 6.56
N LEU A 186 -9.69 -16.77 5.56
CA LEU A 186 -9.80 -17.92 4.66
C LEU A 186 -9.77 -19.26 5.42
N ALA A 187 -8.98 -19.33 6.49
CA ALA A 187 -8.85 -20.54 7.31
C ALA A 187 -10.07 -20.82 8.20
N ARG A 188 -10.72 -19.78 8.74
CA ARG A 188 -11.69 -19.93 9.84
C ARG A 188 -13.06 -19.32 9.59
N ALA A 189 -13.18 -18.32 8.72
CA ALA A 189 -14.42 -17.62 8.40
C ALA A 189 -14.33 -16.97 7.00
N PRO A 190 -14.36 -17.76 5.90
CA PRO A 190 -14.00 -17.29 4.55
C PRO A 190 -15.01 -16.29 3.94
N SER A 191 -16.17 -16.09 4.57
CA SER A 191 -17.17 -15.12 4.10
C SER A 191 -16.58 -13.70 4.04
N GLY A 192 -16.63 -13.07 2.86
CA GLY A 192 -16.14 -11.71 2.61
C GLY A 192 -14.62 -11.60 2.43
N VAL A 193 -13.85 -12.69 2.44
CA VAL A 193 -12.38 -12.66 2.37
C VAL A 193 -11.84 -11.98 1.10
N TRP A 194 -12.55 -12.11 -0.01
CA TRP A 194 -12.15 -11.54 -1.32
C TRP A 194 -12.32 -10.02 -1.42
N LEU A 195 -12.96 -9.38 -0.44
CA LEU A 195 -12.99 -7.92 -0.35
C LEU A 195 -11.62 -7.33 0.01
N LEU A 196 -10.78 -8.09 0.74
CA LEU A 196 -9.44 -7.66 1.15
C LEU A 196 -8.49 -7.46 -0.03
N PRO A 197 -8.32 -8.43 -0.96
CA PRO A 197 -7.49 -8.22 -2.14
C PRO A 197 -8.06 -7.15 -3.07
N LEU A 198 -9.39 -7.06 -3.21
CA LEU A 198 -10.01 -5.98 -3.99
C LEU A 198 -9.64 -4.60 -3.42
N TRP A 199 -9.74 -4.43 -2.10
CA TRP A 199 -9.37 -3.19 -1.41
C TRP A 199 -7.88 -2.87 -1.56
N ALA A 200 -6.99 -3.85 -1.34
CA ALA A 200 -5.55 -3.64 -1.44
C ALA A 200 -5.10 -3.32 -2.88
N LEU A 201 -5.65 -4.02 -3.88
CA LEU A 201 -5.42 -3.71 -5.30
C LEU A 201 -5.95 -2.33 -5.67
N GLY A 202 -7.12 -1.94 -5.14
CA GLY A 202 -7.68 -0.60 -5.31
C GLY A 202 -6.76 0.49 -4.77
N ILE A 203 -6.18 0.29 -3.57
CA ILE A 203 -5.16 1.20 -3.04
C ILE A 203 -3.95 1.25 -3.98
N GLY A 204 -3.40 0.10 -4.36
CA GLY A 204 -2.26 0.03 -5.28
C GLY A 204 -2.49 0.77 -6.59
N LEU A 205 -3.66 0.57 -7.21
CA LEU A 205 -4.07 1.29 -8.42
C LEU A 205 -4.22 2.79 -8.15
N SER A 206 -4.84 3.17 -7.03
CA SER A 206 -5.03 4.58 -6.70
C SER A 206 -3.71 5.34 -6.65
N ARG A 207 -2.66 4.74 -6.09
CA ARG A 207 -1.31 5.31 -6.05
C ARG A 207 -0.72 5.58 -7.43
N MET A 208 -1.03 4.73 -8.41
CA MET A 208 -0.57 4.91 -9.79
C MET A 208 -1.38 5.98 -10.51
N LEU A 209 -2.71 6.00 -10.32
CA LEU A 209 -3.61 6.97 -10.95
C LEU A 209 -3.23 8.43 -10.62
N ILE A 210 -2.83 8.69 -9.36
CA ILE A 210 -2.38 10.02 -8.92
C ILE A 210 -0.86 10.27 -9.10
N GLY A 211 -0.17 9.39 -9.83
CA GLY A 211 1.22 9.60 -10.27
C GLY A 211 2.28 9.38 -9.21
N MET A 212 1.96 8.68 -8.11
CA MET A 212 2.86 8.55 -6.97
C MET A 212 3.88 7.43 -7.10
N HIS A 213 3.54 6.38 -7.86
CA HIS A 213 4.33 5.16 -7.95
C HIS A 213 4.16 4.49 -9.31
N TRP A 214 5.20 3.80 -9.77
CA TRP A 214 5.15 2.94 -10.94
C TRP A 214 4.43 1.61 -10.62
N PRO A 215 3.90 0.91 -11.64
CA PRO A 215 3.38 -0.44 -11.47
C PRO A 215 4.38 -1.39 -10.78
N LEU A 216 5.67 -1.26 -11.12
CA LEU A 216 6.72 -2.10 -10.56
C LEU A 216 6.94 -1.85 -9.06
N ASP A 217 6.89 -0.59 -8.61
CA ASP A 217 6.98 -0.22 -7.19
C ASP A 217 5.90 -0.92 -6.37
N VAL A 218 4.66 -0.91 -6.88
CA VAL A 218 3.50 -1.48 -6.21
C VAL A 218 3.57 -3.01 -6.24
N LEU A 219 4.02 -3.61 -7.33
CA LEU A 219 4.26 -5.06 -7.41
C LEU A 219 5.31 -5.50 -6.38
N ALA A 220 6.46 -4.83 -6.34
CA ALA A 220 7.52 -5.14 -5.38
C ALA A 220 7.03 -4.97 -3.92
N SER A 221 6.26 -3.90 -3.67
CA SER A 221 5.61 -3.65 -2.38
C SER A 221 4.63 -4.76 -2.00
N ALA A 222 3.85 -5.25 -2.96
CA ALA A 222 2.91 -6.34 -2.75
C ALA A 222 3.62 -7.67 -2.46
N LEU A 223 4.72 -7.97 -3.15
CA LEU A 223 5.55 -9.14 -2.87
C LEU A 223 6.15 -9.09 -1.46
N LEU A 224 6.73 -7.95 -1.09
CA LEU A 224 7.34 -7.73 0.22
C LEU A 224 6.31 -7.87 1.35
N GLY A 225 5.21 -7.12 1.26
CA GLY A 225 4.16 -7.13 2.27
C GLY A 225 3.43 -8.48 2.37
N SER A 226 3.20 -9.15 1.23
CA SER A 226 2.60 -10.49 1.24
C SER A 226 3.52 -11.53 1.90
N LEU A 227 4.84 -11.40 1.74
CA LEU A 227 5.81 -12.33 2.31
C LEU A 227 5.87 -12.20 3.84
N THR A 228 5.99 -11.00 4.38
CA THR A 228 6.03 -10.75 5.83
C THR A 228 4.71 -11.14 6.49
N ALA A 229 3.59 -10.78 5.87
CA ALA A 229 2.25 -11.17 6.31
C ALA A 229 2.02 -12.69 6.29
N LEU A 230 2.56 -13.40 5.28
CA LEU A 230 2.48 -14.85 5.20
C LEU A 230 3.14 -15.52 6.41
N PHE A 231 4.30 -15.04 6.85
CA PHE A 231 4.98 -15.57 8.03
C PHE A 231 4.18 -15.29 9.31
N ALA A 232 3.70 -14.05 9.48
CA ALA A 232 2.95 -13.65 10.66
C ALA A 232 1.61 -14.42 10.78
N ALA A 233 0.85 -14.53 9.68
CA ALA A 233 -0.43 -15.25 9.66
C ALA A 233 -0.23 -16.75 9.92
N ARG A 234 0.80 -17.36 9.32
CA ARG A 234 1.13 -18.78 9.57
C ARG A 234 1.56 -19.03 11.01
N TRP A 235 2.32 -18.12 11.61
CA TRP A 235 2.72 -18.22 13.01
C TRP A 235 1.49 -18.22 13.93
N TRP A 236 0.52 -17.33 13.66
CA TRP A 236 -0.68 -17.20 14.47
C TRP A 236 -1.61 -18.41 14.30
N LEU A 237 -1.93 -18.78 13.05
CA LEU A 237 -2.83 -19.93 12.73
C LEU A 237 -2.33 -21.28 13.24
N ARG A 238 -1.02 -21.44 13.47
CA ARG A 238 -0.45 -22.67 14.05
C ARG A 238 -0.62 -22.76 15.57
N ARG A 239 -0.82 -21.62 16.24
CA ARG A 239 -0.84 -21.53 17.71
C ARG A 239 -2.23 -21.27 18.29
N TYR A 240 -3.12 -20.62 17.53
CA TYR A 240 -4.43 -20.13 18.00
C TYR A 240 -5.55 -20.46 17.02
#